data_AF-R9PKJ1-F1
#
_entry.id   AF-R9PKJ1-F1
#
_cell.length_a   1.000
_cell.length_b   1.000
_cell.length_c   1.000
_cell.angle_alpha   90.00
_cell.angle_beta   90.00
_cell.angle_gamma   90.00
#
_symmetry.space_group_name_H-M   'P 1'
#
loop_
_entity.id
_entity.type
_entity.pdbx_description
1 polymer ?
#
loop_
_entity_poly.entity_id
_entity_poly.type
_entity_poly.pdbx_seq_one_letter_code
_entity_poly.pdbx_strand_id
1 'polypeptide(L)'
;MFDVGSLEILLIAVLGLVILGPQRLPNALRTGFTWYNKAKNTMAEVSTKIEKELELGEVKDTLNQQVKVPTKISSAPLINKGTSK
;
A
#
# COMPACT_ATOMS: atom_id res chain seq x y z
N MET A 1 1.79 13.86 -10.69
CA MET A 1 2.97 14.58 -10.17
C MET A 1 4.10 13.59 -9.89
N PHE A 2 4.65 13.00 -10.93
CA PHE A 2 5.87 12.19 -10.93
C PHE A 2 6.39 12.23 -12.36
N ASP A 3 6.84 13.42 -12.76
CA ASP A 3 7.50 13.60 -14.04
C ASP A 3 8.98 13.30 -13.82
N VAL A 4 9.29 12.03 -13.54
CA VAL A 4 10.68 11.57 -13.36
C VAL A 4 11.12 10.99 -14.69
N GLY A 5 11.77 11.82 -15.50
CA GLY A 5 12.36 11.45 -16.76
C GLY A 5 13.59 10.54 -16.58
N SER A 6 14.01 9.92 -17.68
CA SER A 6 15.20 9.04 -17.70
C SER A 6 16.47 9.75 -17.21
N LEU A 7 16.59 11.06 -17.43
CA LEU A 7 17.71 11.88 -16.96
C LEU A 7 17.72 12.08 -15.44
N GLU A 8 16.57 12.25 -14.81
CA GLU A 8 16.50 12.44 -13.36
C GLU A 8 16.87 11.14 -12.63
N ILE A 9 16.44 9.99 -13.17
CA ILE A 9 16.86 8.68 -12.67
C ILE A 9 18.38 8.51 -12.79
N LEU A 10 18.98 8.91 -13.92
CA LEU A 10 20.43 8.86 -14.11
C LEU A 10 21.14 9.75 -13.08
N LEU A 11 20.66 10.98 -12.88
CA LEU A 11 21.24 11.93 -11.92
C LEU A 11 21.19 11.38 -10.49
N ILE A 12 20.06 10.84 -10.07
CA ILE A 12 19.90 10.23 -8.74
C ILE A 12 20.81 9.01 -8.60
N ALA A 13 20.95 8.19 -9.65
CA ALA A 13 21.86 7.05 -9.64
C ALA A 13 23.31 7.50 -9.45
N VAL A 14 23.77 8.51 -10.19
CA VAL A 14 25.11 9.08 -10.05
C VAL A 14 25.32 9.65 -8.65
N LEU A 15 24.37 10.46 -8.14
CA LEU A 15 24.44 11.02 -6.79
C LEU A 15 24.51 9.93 -5.71
N GLY A 16 23.71 8.88 -5.84
CA GLY A 16 23.76 7.73 -4.93
C GLY A 16 25.13 7.05 -4.96
N LEU A 17 25.73 6.88 -6.13
CA LEU A 17 27.07 6.30 -6.26
C LEU A 17 28.16 7.22 -5.67
N VAL A 18 28.02 8.55 -5.77
CA VAL A 18 28.98 9.51 -5.21
C VAL A 18 28.86 9.60 -3.68
N ILE A 19 27.64 9.74 -3.17
CA ILE A 19 27.38 9.94 -1.73
C ILE A 19 27.69 8.67 -0.94
N LEU A 20 27.16 7.55 -1.41
CA LEU A 20 27.22 6.28 -0.68
C LEU A 20 28.43 5.46 -1.13
N GLY A 21 28.90 5.65 -2.36
CA GLY A 21 29.93 4.84 -2.98
C GLY A 21 29.33 3.68 -3.79
N PRO A 22 29.92 3.33 -4.95
CA PRO A 22 29.43 2.25 -5.82
C PRO A 22 29.38 0.89 -5.12
N GLN A 23 30.25 0.67 -4.14
CA GLN A 23 30.31 -0.58 -3.39
C GLN A 23 29.31 -0.65 -2.23
N ARG A 24 28.84 0.49 -1.72
CA ARG A 24 27.97 0.52 -0.52
C ARG A 24 26.49 0.68 -0.87
N LEU A 25 26.17 1.31 -2.00
CA LEU A 25 24.82 1.38 -2.53
C LEU A 25 24.13 0.01 -2.65
N PRO A 26 24.72 -1.02 -3.29
CA PRO A 26 24.08 -2.34 -3.38
C PRO A 26 23.91 -3.00 -2.00
N ASN A 27 24.83 -2.77 -1.06
CA ASN A 27 24.74 -3.33 0.29
C ASN A 27 23.64 -2.66 1.12
N ALA A 28 23.47 -1.34 0.98
CA ALA A 28 22.39 -0.59 1.61
C ALA A 28 21.02 -1.01 1.06
N LEU A 29 20.90 -1.14 -0.27
CA LEU A 29 19.67 -1.65 -0.90
C LEU A 29 19.33 -3.07 -0.44
N ARG A 30 20.31 -4.00 -0.42
CA ARG A 30 20.09 -5.37 0.08
C ARG A 30 19.56 -5.38 1.51
N THR A 31 20.16 -4.57 2.38
CA THR A 31 19.76 -4.51 3.79
C THR A 31 18.38 -3.88 3.94
N GLY A 32 18.16 -2.70 3.36
CA GLY A 32 16.88 -1.99 3.43
C GLY A 32 15.74 -2.81 2.80
N PHE A 33 15.98 -3.43 1.66
CA PHE A 33 14.99 -4.27 0.98
C PHE A 33 14.65 -5.52 1.79
N THR A 34 15.64 -6.14 2.44
CA THR A 34 15.39 -7.29 3.32
C THR A 34 14.49 -6.92 4.49
N TRP A 35 14.69 -5.75 5.10
CA TRP A 35 13.84 -5.26 6.19
C TRP A 35 12.42 -4.93 5.73
N TYR A 36 12.30 -4.27 4.57
CA TYR A 36 10.99 -4.01 3.96
C TYR A 36 10.24 -5.30 3.64
N ASN A 37 10.93 -6.28 3.04
CA ASN A 37 10.32 -7.57 2.70
C ASN A 37 9.93 -8.36 3.96
N LYS A 38 10.76 -8.35 5.00
CA LYS A 38 10.43 -8.95 6.30
C LYS A 38 9.17 -8.31 6.89
N ALA A 39 9.10 -6.97 6.94
CA ALA A 39 7.91 -6.27 7.45
C ALA A 39 6.64 -6.60 6.64
N LYS A 40 6.74 -6.62 5.30
CA LYS A 40 5.63 -7.03 4.42
C LYS A 40 5.17 -8.45 4.72
N ASN A 41 6.13 -9.38 4.82
CA ASN A 41 5.83 -10.79 5.04
C ASN A 41 5.25 -11.05 6.43
N THR A 42 5.70 -10.34 7.47
CA THR A 42 5.11 -10.47 8.81
C THR A 42 3.66 -10.00 8.84
N MET A 43 3.31 -8.93 8.12
CA MET A 43 1.92 -8.48 8.03
C MET A 43 1.06 -9.48 7.26
N ALA A 44 1.58 -10.02 6.16
CA ALA A 44 0.90 -11.06 5.39
C ALA A 44 0.65 -12.32 6.21
N GLU A 45 1.64 -12.79 6.98
CA GLU A 45 1.52 -13.97 7.83
C GLU A 45 0.47 -13.77 8.94
N VAL A 46 0.42 -12.59 9.56
CA VAL A 46 -0.60 -12.25 10.56
C VAL A 46 -2.00 -12.23 9.92
N SER A 47 -2.17 -11.59 8.76
CA SER A 47 -3.44 -11.61 8.03
C SER A 47 -3.89 -13.03 7.67
N THR A 48 -2.97 -13.88 7.22
CA THR A 48 -3.28 -15.28 6.88
C THR A 48 -3.63 -16.12 8.11
N LYS A 49 -2.97 -15.91 9.26
CA LYS A 49 -3.31 -16.59 10.52
C LYS A 49 -4.67 -16.14 11.06
N ILE A 50 -4.94 -14.84 11.01
CA ILE A 50 -6.25 -14.28 11.36
C ILE A 50 -7.31 -14.90 10.46
N GLU A 51 -7.16 -14.88 9.13
CA GLU A 51 -8.18 -15.44 8.24
C GLU A 51 -8.47 -16.93 8.49
N LYS A 52 -7.42 -17.72 8.77
CA LYS A 52 -7.54 -19.15 9.06
C LYS A 52 -8.16 -19.45 10.43
N GLU A 53 -7.93 -18.61 11.44
CA GLU A 53 -8.59 -18.70 12.74
C GLU A 53 -10.00 -18.09 12.71
N LEU A 54 -10.25 -17.09 11.85
CA LEU A 54 -11.56 -16.46 11.63
C LEU A 54 -12.54 -17.34 10.87
N GLU A 55 -12.05 -18.14 9.93
CA GLU A 55 -12.86 -19.22 9.33
C GLU A 55 -13.33 -20.23 10.38
N LEU A 56 -12.65 -20.29 11.53
CA LEU A 56 -13.04 -21.06 12.71
C LEU A 56 -13.70 -20.19 13.82
N GLY A 57 -13.81 -18.87 13.64
CA GLY A 57 -14.36 -17.92 14.63
C GLY A 57 -14.50 -16.46 14.16
N GLU A 58 -15.71 -16.07 13.73
CA GLU A 58 -16.38 -14.76 13.88
C GLU A 58 -15.62 -13.41 13.94
N VAL A 59 -14.56 -13.13 13.17
CA VAL A 59 -13.98 -11.76 13.11
C VAL A 59 -13.85 -11.19 11.69
N LYS A 60 -14.79 -11.49 10.78
CA LYS A 60 -14.82 -10.84 9.46
C LYS A 60 -15.33 -9.39 9.48
N ASP A 61 -15.96 -8.95 10.58
CA ASP A 61 -16.73 -7.70 10.61
C ASP A 61 -15.94 -6.43 11.02
N THR A 62 -14.78 -6.56 11.68
CA THR A 62 -14.07 -5.38 12.22
C THR A 62 -12.99 -4.80 11.30
N LEU A 63 -12.40 -5.60 10.40
CA LEU A 63 -11.35 -5.16 9.46
C LEU A 63 -11.93 -4.47 8.20
N ASN A 64 -13.12 -4.89 7.76
CA ASN A 64 -13.84 -4.22 6.65
C ASN A 64 -14.36 -2.82 7.02
N GLN A 65 -14.43 -2.48 8.32
CA GLN A 65 -14.93 -1.19 8.77
C GLN A 65 -13.85 -0.08 8.74
N GLN A 66 -12.57 -0.43 8.80
CA GLN A 66 -11.47 0.56 8.81
C GLN A 66 -10.86 0.85 7.42
N VAL A 67 -11.13 0.01 6.41
CA VAL A 67 -10.80 0.31 5.00
C VAL A 67 -11.92 1.10 4.30
N LYS A 68 -12.99 1.47 5.01
CA LYS A 68 -13.97 2.44 4.53
C LYS A 68 -13.52 3.87 4.89
N VAL A 69 -12.39 4.29 4.32
CA VAL A 69 -12.08 5.71 4.18
C VAL A 69 -13.18 6.33 3.31
N PRO A 70 -13.84 7.40 3.77
CA PRO A 70 -15.11 7.86 3.25
C PRO A 70 -14.97 8.52 1.88
N THR A 71 -15.28 7.78 0.82
CA THR A 71 -15.80 8.40 -0.41
C THR A 71 -17.26 8.81 -0.19
N LYS A 72 -17.51 9.64 0.83
CA LYS A 72 -18.73 10.43 0.97
C LYS A 72 -18.57 11.76 0.20
N ILE A 73 -18.20 11.70 -1.08
CA ILE A 73 -18.30 12.87 -1.98
C ILE A 73 -18.62 12.38 -3.39
N SER A 74 -19.79 11.76 -3.59
CA SER A 74 -20.48 11.83 -4.88
C SER A 74 -21.95 11.48 -4.67
N SER A 75 -22.79 12.51 -4.73
CA SER A 75 -24.24 12.46 -4.95
C SER A 75 -25.11 11.62 -3.99
N ALA A 76 -25.60 12.27 -2.93
CA ALA A 76 -26.89 11.93 -2.34
C ALA A 76 -28.05 12.33 -3.30
N PRO A 77 -29.21 11.68 -3.17
CA PRO A 77 -30.22 11.55 -4.22
C PRO A 77 -31.26 12.65 -4.15
N LEU A 78 -31.72 13.11 -5.32
CA LEU A 78 -32.96 13.88 -5.41
C LEU A 78 -33.98 13.10 -6.25
N ILE A 79 -34.86 12.42 -5.51
CA ILE A 79 -36.31 12.38 -5.74
C ILE A 79 -36.79 11.51 -6.92
N ASN A 80 -37.04 10.24 -6.56
CA ASN A 80 -38.22 9.50 -7.02
C ASN A 80 -39.48 10.30 -6.70
N LYS A 81 -40.22 10.69 -7.74
CA LYS A 81 -41.67 10.82 -7.62
C LYS A 81 -42.27 9.91 -8.67
N GLY A 82 -42.63 8.71 -8.22
CA GLY A 82 -43.54 7.84 -8.94
C GLY A 82 -44.91 8.50 -9.08
N THR A 83 -45.84 7.68 -9.56
CA THR A 83 -47.25 7.99 -9.84
C THR A 83 -47.42 8.68 -11.19
N SER A 84 -48.36 8.33 -12.05
CA SER A 84 -49.41 7.31 -12.04
C SER A 84 -50.21 7.56 -13.33
N LYS A 85 -50.33 6.55 -14.19
CA LYS A 85 -51.34 6.31 -15.25
C LYS A 85 -50.72 5.94 -16.59
#